data_AF-A0A2N0X8U9-F1
#
_entry.id   AF-A0A2N0X8U9-F1
#
_cell.length_a   1.000
_cell.length_b   1.000
_cell.length_c   1.000
_cell.angle_alpha   90.00
_cell.angle_beta   90.00
_cell.angle_gamma   90.00
#
_symmetry.space_group_name_H-M   'P 1'
#
loop_
_entity.id
_entity.type
_entity.pdbx_description
1 polymer ?
#
loop_
_entity_poly.entity_id
_entity_poly.type
_entity_poly.pdbx_seq_one_letter_code
_entity_poly.pdbx_strand_id
1 'polypeptide(L)'
;MDEFQFRNDARKLGNLYRDLDTAKYQSLDTKAERTSRPTPGPALPGQDWAITLDADMCDRLMEITCDVRTHITPGVALRKDGPHLCEYLALHAQPISELDFADDVHDEVRDQIRHLIPKLHPDSAGDIAARPERYQTARSILTRLQAMGHHVTPDQLRKWGERGHITTRNLNTRGRGYRMSEVLERIRGGG
;
A
#
# COMPACT_ATOMS: atom_id res chain seq x y z
N MET A 1 6.00 12.88 -17.34
CA MET A 1 5.01 13.01 -16.23
C MET A 1 3.85 13.96 -16.56
N ASP A 2 2.61 13.64 -16.14
CA ASP A 2 1.45 14.59 -16.17
C ASP A 2 1.47 15.49 -14.91
N GLU A 3 1.65 16.78 -15.14
CA GLU A 3 1.60 17.89 -14.16
C GLU A 3 0.44 17.79 -13.16
N PHE A 4 -0.79 17.64 -13.66
CA PHE A 4 -2.00 17.73 -12.85
C PHE A 4 -2.15 16.48 -12.00
N GLN A 5 -1.84 15.32 -12.57
CA GLN A 5 -1.83 14.05 -11.84
C GLN A 5 -0.79 14.09 -10.72
N PHE A 6 0.43 14.54 -11.01
CA PHE A 6 1.49 14.67 -10.01
C PHE A 6 1.10 15.63 -8.89
N ARG A 7 0.56 16.80 -9.21
CA ARG A 7 0.07 17.78 -8.21
C ARG A 7 -0.97 17.16 -7.28
N ASN A 8 -1.90 16.39 -7.82
CA ASN A 8 -2.94 15.72 -7.04
C ASN A 8 -2.35 14.62 -6.15
N ASP A 9 -1.41 13.83 -6.67
CA ASP A 9 -0.73 12.79 -5.89
C ASP A 9 0.13 13.38 -4.76
N ALA A 10 0.88 14.45 -5.01
CA ALA A 10 1.66 15.14 -3.98
C ALA A 10 0.75 15.69 -2.85
N ARG A 11 -0.38 16.32 -3.20
CA ARG A 11 -1.37 16.77 -2.19
C ARG A 11 -1.95 15.62 -1.38
N LYS A 12 -2.24 14.50 -2.06
CA LYS A 12 -2.74 13.29 -1.41
C LYS A 12 -1.72 12.71 -0.44
N LEU A 13 -0.45 12.63 -0.84
CA LEU A 13 0.63 12.20 0.03
C LEU A 13 0.77 13.11 1.25
N GLY A 14 0.68 14.43 1.05
CA GLY A 14 0.69 15.40 2.16
C GLY A 14 -0.44 15.19 3.17
N ASN A 15 -1.63 14.78 2.71
CA ASN A 15 -2.72 14.39 3.62
C ASN A 15 -2.41 13.10 4.37
N LEU A 16 -1.84 12.09 3.70
CA LEU A 16 -1.44 10.84 4.36
C LEU A 16 -0.37 11.05 5.43
N TYR A 17 0.56 12.00 5.23
CA TYR A 17 1.51 12.38 6.27
C TYR A 17 0.84 13.02 7.50
N ARG A 18 -0.22 13.82 7.31
CA ARG A 18 -0.99 14.38 8.44
C ARG A 18 -1.77 13.29 9.18
N ASP A 19 -2.32 12.34 8.45
CA ASP A 19 -2.97 11.15 9.03
C ASP A 19 -1.95 10.31 9.82
N LEU A 20 -0.74 10.13 9.28
CA LEU A 20 0.35 9.42 9.94
C LEU A 20 0.80 10.14 11.21
N ASP A 21 0.94 11.46 11.16
CA ASP A 21 1.27 12.27 12.35
C ASP A 21 0.21 12.12 13.44
N THR A 22 -1.07 12.16 13.06
CA THR A 22 -2.18 11.87 13.98
C THR A 22 -2.05 10.47 14.58
N ALA A 23 -1.71 9.46 13.77
CA ALA A 23 -1.55 8.07 14.22
C ALA A 23 -0.40 7.89 15.24
N LYS A 24 0.66 8.71 15.19
CA LYS A 24 1.75 8.68 16.19
C LYS A 24 1.21 8.93 17.60
N TYR A 25 0.23 9.81 17.73
CA TYR A 25 -0.33 10.25 19.02
C TYR A 25 -1.62 9.52 19.43
N GLN A 26 -2.15 8.63 18.58
CA GLN A 26 -3.30 7.81 18.96
C GLN A 26 -2.88 6.80 20.02
N SER A 27 -3.27 7.05 21.28
CA SER A 27 -3.19 6.06 22.34
C SER A 27 -4.11 4.89 22.00
N LEU A 28 -3.62 3.65 22.11
CA LEU A 28 -4.48 2.48 22.06
C LEU A 28 -5.47 2.61 23.23
N ASP A 29 -6.73 2.91 22.92
CA ASP A 29 -7.81 2.71 23.88
C ASP A 29 -7.94 1.19 24.05
N THR A 30 -7.11 0.60 24.91
CA THR A 30 -7.16 -0.83 25.24
C THR A 30 -8.40 -1.08 26.07
N LYS A 31 -9.57 -1.02 25.43
CA LYS A 31 -10.82 -1.52 25.97
C LYS A 31 -10.92 -3.01 25.63
N ALA A 32 -10.03 -3.78 26.24
CA ALA A 32 -10.16 -5.21 26.39
C ALA A 32 -9.53 -5.55 27.74
N GLU A 33 -10.28 -6.24 28.58
CA GLU A 33 -9.92 -6.66 29.93
C GLU A 33 -8.50 -7.24 29.99
N ARG A 34 -7.51 -6.41 30.32
CA ARG A 34 -6.15 -6.88 30.64
C ARG A 34 -6.15 -7.28 32.11
N THR A 35 -6.21 -8.58 32.37
CA THR A 35 -6.00 -9.20 33.69
C THR A 35 -4.54 -9.17 34.16
N SER A 36 -3.63 -8.50 33.44
CA SER A 36 -2.23 -8.34 33.85
C SER A 36 -1.99 -6.95 34.44
N ARG A 37 -1.53 -6.89 35.70
CA ARG A 37 -1.02 -5.65 36.31
C ARG A 37 0.06 -5.03 35.41
N PRO A 38 -0.03 -3.73 35.08
CA PRO A 38 1.01 -3.08 34.29
C PRO A 38 2.31 -3.05 35.08
N THR A 39 3.39 -3.53 34.46
CA THR A 39 4.75 -3.36 34.96
C THR A 39 5.05 -1.86 35.08
N PRO A 40 5.51 -1.36 36.24
CA PRO A 40 5.88 0.04 36.38
C PRO A 40 7.12 0.31 35.53
N GLY A 41 6.96 1.13 34.49
CA GLY A 41 8.02 1.62 33.62
C GLY A 41 7.47 2.73 32.73
N PRO A 42 8.31 3.65 32.23
CA PRO A 42 7.84 4.67 31.31
C PRO A 42 7.29 4.00 30.06
N ALA A 43 5.99 4.19 29.79
CA ALA A 43 5.40 3.78 28.53
C ALA A 43 6.01 4.64 27.42
N LEU A 44 6.50 4.00 26.36
CA LEU A 44 6.97 4.69 25.16
C LEU A 44 5.85 5.60 24.63
N PRO A 45 6.10 6.90 24.41
CA PRO A 45 5.07 7.81 23.90
C PRO A 45 4.82 7.50 22.42
N GLY A 46 3.63 6.98 22.12
CA GLY A 46 3.12 6.87 20.75
C GLY A 46 3.24 5.49 20.11
N GLN A 47 2.63 5.36 18.92
CA GLN A 47 2.68 4.13 18.14
C GLN A 47 4.01 4.01 17.39
N ASP A 48 4.92 3.16 17.88
CA ASP A 48 6.30 2.98 17.38
C ASP A 48 6.38 2.73 15.85
N TRP A 49 5.42 1.97 15.30
CA TRP A 49 5.36 1.72 13.86
C TRP A 49 5.12 2.99 13.04
N ALA A 50 4.33 3.94 13.56
CA ALA A 50 3.99 5.18 12.87
C ALA A 50 5.16 6.16 12.91
N ILE A 51 5.88 6.20 14.04
CA ILE A 51 7.08 7.04 14.21
C ILE A 51 8.19 6.55 13.28
N THR A 52 8.48 5.25 13.28
CA THR A 52 9.53 4.65 12.43
C THR A 52 9.20 4.82 10.94
N LEU A 53 7.96 4.56 10.55
CA LEU A 53 7.52 4.69 9.16
C LEU A 53 7.60 6.15 8.66
N ASP A 54 7.24 7.11 9.51
CA ASP A 54 7.34 8.54 9.18
C ASP A 54 8.79 8.94 8.96
N ALA A 55 9.70 8.53 9.84
CA ALA A 55 11.12 8.82 9.71
C ALA A 55 11.70 8.30 8.39
N ASP A 56 11.50 7.01 8.10
CA ASP A 56 12.03 6.34 6.91
C ASP A 56 11.50 6.97 5.60
N MET A 57 10.18 7.22 5.53
CA MET A 57 9.57 7.78 4.33
C MET A 57 9.93 9.26 4.15
N CYS A 58 10.01 10.03 5.24
CA CYS A 58 10.39 11.44 5.20
C CYS A 58 11.87 11.61 4.78
N ASP A 59 12.77 10.70 5.16
CA ASP A 59 14.15 10.70 4.67
C ASP A 59 14.22 10.53 3.14
N ARG A 60 13.55 9.50 2.60
CA ARG A 60 13.48 9.28 1.15
C ARG A 60 12.84 10.46 0.41
N LEU A 61 11.76 11.02 0.97
CA LEU A 61 11.10 12.16 0.36
C LEU A 61 11.98 13.41 0.39
N MET A 62 12.76 13.61 1.45
CA MET A 62 13.68 14.73 1.58
C MET A 62 14.79 14.65 0.53
N GLU A 63 15.37 13.48 0.33
CA GLU A 63 16.42 13.25 -0.69
C GLU A 63 15.94 13.68 -2.07
N ILE A 64 14.83 13.11 -2.55
CA ILE A 64 14.32 13.42 -3.89
C ILE A 64 13.83 14.87 -4.02
N THR A 65 13.28 15.46 -2.96
CA THR A 65 12.86 16.87 -2.97
C THR A 65 14.06 17.82 -2.99
N CYS A 66 15.18 17.44 -2.36
CA CYS A 66 16.42 18.20 -2.43
C CYS A 66 17.03 18.19 -3.84
N ASP A 67 16.95 17.06 -4.54
CA ASP A 67 17.38 16.97 -5.94
C ASP A 67 16.52 17.88 -6.80
N VAL A 68 15.19 17.73 -6.76
CA VAL A 68 14.23 18.63 -7.42
C VAL A 68 14.54 20.11 -7.16
N ARG A 69 14.74 20.47 -5.89
CA ARG A 69 15.02 21.84 -5.48
C ARG A 69 16.29 22.39 -6.12
N THR A 70 17.32 21.57 -6.25
CA THR A 70 18.60 21.97 -6.86
C THR A 70 18.42 22.43 -8.31
N HIS A 71 17.43 21.88 -9.02
CA HIS A 71 17.12 22.25 -10.40
C HIS A 71 16.12 23.42 -10.52
N ILE A 72 15.14 23.52 -9.62
CA ILE A 72 14.01 24.46 -9.80
C ILE A 72 14.19 25.76 -8.99
N THR A 73 14.55 25.66 -7.71
CA THR A 73 14.70 26.81 -6.82
C THR A 73 15.95 26.66 -5.93
N PRO A 74 17.15 26.73 -6.52
CA PRO A 74 18.38 26.65 -5.76
C PRO A 74 18.45 27.78 -4.72
N GLY A 75 18.74 27.43 -3.47
CA GLY A 75 18.83 28.36 -2.33
C GLY A 75 17.63 28.35 -1.38
N VAL A 76 16.54 27.68 -1.71
CA VAL A 76 15.42 27.49 -0.77
C VAL A 76 15.81 26.47 0.32
N ALA A 77 15.66 26.84 1.59
CA ALA A 77 15.80 25.90 2.69
C ALA A 77 14.54 25.04 2.80
N LEU A 78 14.70 23.72 2.76
CA LEU A 78 13.62 22.76 2.96
C LEU A 78 13.69 22.22 4.38
N ARG A 79 12.53 22.15 5.05
CA ARG A 79 12.39 21.45 6.32
C ARG A 79 12.09 19.99 6.06
N LYS A 80 12.78 19.08 6.78
CA LYS A 80 12.49 17.64 6.77
C LYS A 80 11.17 17.38 7.51
N ASP A 81 10.07 17.53 6.77
CA ASP A 81 8.70 17.48 7.26
C ASP A 81 7.79 17.07 6.09
N GLY A 82 7.22 15.86 6.15
CA GLY A 82 6.52 15.22 5.02
C GLY A 82 5.44 16.10 4.37
N PRO A 83 4.50 16.70 5.13
CA PRO A 83 3.51 17.62 4.57
C PRO A 83 4.12 18.84 3.89
N HIS A 84 5.19 19.41 4.45
CA HIS A 84 5.86 20.57 3.89
C HIS A 84 6.60 20.24 2.58
N LEU A 85 7.27 19.08 2.52
CA LEU A 85 7.90 18.58 1.30
C LEU A 85 6.84 18.33 0.21
N CYS A 86 5.72 17.71 0.57
CA CYS A 86 4.59 17.49 -0.36
C CYS A 86 3.98 18.80 -0.88
N GLU A 87 3.87 19.81 -0.03
CA GLU A 87 3.40 21.14 -0.42
C GLU A 87 4.35 21.79 -1.42
N TYR A 88 5.66 21.71 -1.17
CA TYR A 88 6.67 22.21 -2.10
C TYR A 88 6.57 21.52 -3.46
N LEU A 89 6.47 20.19 -3.50
CA LEU A 89 6.31 19.42 -4.74
C LEU A 89 5.01 19.78 -5.47
N ALA A 90 3.89 19.93 -4.76
CA ALA A 90 2.62 20.31 -5.37
C ALA A 90 2.65 21.73 -5.96
N LEU A 91 3.33 22.67 -5.29
CA LEU A 91 3.49 24.04 -5.75
C LEU A 91 4.36 24.11 -7.02
N HIS A 92 5.40 23.29 -7.09
CA HIS A 92 6.35 23.24 -8.20
C HIS A 92 6.03 22.14 -9.21
N ALA A 93 4.82 21.58 -9.20
CA ALA A 93 4.44 20.45 -10.05
C ALA A 93 4.70 20.68 -11.55
N GLN A 94 4.49 21.91 -12.03
CA GLN A 94 4.74 22.26 -13.42
C GLN A 94 6.22 22.19 -13.80
N PRO A 95 7.13 22.96 -13.16
CA PRO A 95 8.56 22.86 -13.47
C PRO A 95 9.15 21.48 -13.15
N ILE A 96 8.60 20.72 -12.20
CA ILE A 96 9.01 19.33 -11.96
C ILE A 96 8.71 18.45 -13.18
N SER A 97 7.57 18.67 -13.85
CA SER A 97 7.19 17.88 -15.04
C SER A 97 8.12 18.04 -16.24
N GLU A 98 8.96 19.07 -16.24
CA GLU A 98 9.92 19.39 -17.29
C GLU A 98 11.33 18.83 -17.01
N LEU A 99 11.55 18.24 -15.82
CA LEU A 99 12.83 17.61 -15.46
C LEU A 99 13.01 16.27 -16.18
N ASP A 100 14.27 15.90 -16.43
CA ASP A 100 14.66 14.63 -17.05
C ASP A 100 14.35 13.42 -16.15
N PHE A 101 14.36 13.61 -14.83
CA PHE A 101 14.00 12.60 -13.83
C PHE A 101 12.58 12.78 -13.25
N ALA A 102 11.70 13.54 -13.91
CA ALA A 102 10.35 13.83 -13.41
C ALA A 102 9.54 12.57 -13.07
N ASP A 103 9.66 11.52 -13.89
CA ASP A 103 8.93 10.27 -13.68
C ASP A 103 9.42 9.52 -12.42
N ASP A 104 10.71 9.62 -12.09
CA ASP A 104 11.26 9.04 -10.85
C ASP A 104 10.69 9.74 -9.60
N VAL A 105 10.51 11.06 -9.66
CA VAL A 105 9.85 11.83 -8.60
C VAL A 105 8.39 11.40 -8.44
N HIS A 106 7.68 11.20 -9.55
CA HIS A 106 6.29 10.74 -9.50
C HIS A 106 6.20 9.34 -8.91
N ASP A 107 7.09 8.44 -9.30
CA ASP A 107 7.10 7.05 -8.85
C ASP A 107 7.39 6.95 -7.35
N GLU A 108 8.31 7.76 -6.82
CA GLU A 108 8.54 7.86 -5.37
C GLU A 108 7.27 8.31 -4.63
N VAL A 109 6.63 9.40 -5.08
CA VAL A 109 5.38 9.89 -4.49
C VAL A 109 4.29 8.80 -4.51
N ARG A 110 4.13 8.10 -5.64
CA ARG A 110 3.15 7.01 -5.77
C ARG A 110 3.51 5.80 -4.93
N ASP A 111 4.79 5.50 -4.78
CA ASP A 111 5.27 4.41 -3.93
C ASP A 111 4.94 4.66 -2.47
N GLN A 112 5.20 5.85 -1.97
CA GLN A 112 4.85 6.23 -0.61
C GLN A 112 3.33 6.21 -0.38
N ILE A 113 2.54 6.72 -1.33
CA ILE A 113 1.06 6.61 -1.28
C ILE A 113 0.62 5.14 -1.18
N ARG A 114 1.22 4.25 -1.98
CA ARG A 114 0.92 2.81 -1.98
C ARG A 114 1.27 2.15 -0.64
N HIS A 115 2.31 2.62 0.04
CA HIS A 115 2.73 2.09 1.34
C HIS A 115 1.90 2.64 2.52
N LEU A 116 1.52 3.92 2.47
CA LEU A 116 0.79 4.59 3.55
C LEU A 116 -0.69 4.27 3.59
N ILE A 117 -1.38 4.21 2.43
CA ILE A 117 -2.82 3.96 2.38
C ILE A 117 -3.23 2.70 3.15
N PRO A 118 -2.65 1.50 2.91
CA PRO A 118 -3.12 0.28 3.58
C PRO A 118 -2.86 0.28 5.09
N LYS A 119 -1.92 1.09 5.58
CA LYS A 119 -1.56 1.18 6.99
C LYS A 119 -2.45 2.16 7.76
N LEU A 120 -2.77 3.30 7.14
CA LEU A 120 -3.59 4.36 7.75
C LEU A 120 -5.09 4.12 7.55
N HIS A 121 -5.45 3.55 6.39
CA HIS A 121 -6.82 3.28 5.97
C HIS A 121 -6.94 1.80 5.62
N PRO A 122 -6.81 0.89 6.61
CA PRO A 122 -7.00 -0.53 6.35
C PRO A 122 -8.41 -0.75 5.84
N ASP A 123 -8.53 -1.47 4.71
CA ASP A 123 -9.83 -1.82 4.16
C ASP A 123 -10.67 -2.53 5.23
N SER A 124 -11.91 -2.08 5.43
CA SER A 124 -12.80 -2.81 6.34
C SER A 124 -13.11 -4.19 5.75
N ALA A 125 -13.46 -5.15 6.60
CA ALA A 125 -13.87 -6.49 6.12
C ALA A 125 -15.02 -6.41 5.10
N GLY A 126 -15.90 -5.40 5.21
CA GLY A 126 -16.97 -5.12 4.26
C GLY A 126 -16.45 -4.63 2.91
N ASP A 127 -15.46 -3.75 2.89
CA ASP A 127 -14.85 -3.25 1.64
C ASP A 127 -14.07 -4.33 0.90
N ILE A 128 -13.43 -5.24 1.64
CA ILE A 128 -12.76 -6.41 1.07
C ILE A 128 -13.79 -7.36 0.44
N ALA A 129 -14.93 -7.58 1.10
CA ALA A 129 -15.99 -8.46 0.62
C ALA A 129 -16.76 -7.90 -0.59
N ALA A 130 -16.89 -6.56 -0.69
CA ALA A 130 -17.57 -5.90 -1.80
C ALA A 130 -16.71 -5.80 -3.08
N ARG A 131 -15.40 -6.01 -2.98
CA ARG A 131 -14.51 -5.96 -4.15
C ARG A 131 -14.71 -7.18 -5.04
N PRO A 132 -14.81 -7.01 -6.37
CA PRO A 132 -14.79 -8.14 -7.29
C PRO A 132 -13.51 -8.93 -7.04
N GLU A 133 -13.69 -10.24 -6.81
CA GLU A 133 -12.59 -11.08 -6.39
C GLU A 133 -11.41 -11.02 -7.36
N ARG A 134 -10.21 -10.76 -6.82
CA ARG A 134 -8.99 -10.68 -7.61
C ARG A 134 -8.60 -12.04 -8.16
N TYR A 135 -8.26 -12.08 -9.44
CA TYR A 135 -7.61 -13.24 -10.04
C TYR A 135 -6.21 -13.41 -9.45
N GLN A 136 -5.92 -14.61 -8.98
CA GLN A 136 -4.66 -14.98 -8.34
C GLN A 136 -3.97 -16.07 -9.14
N THR A 137 -2.64 -16.13 -9.03
CA THR A 137 -1.85 -17.17 -9.71
C THR A 137 -2.17 -18.55 -9.13
N ALA A 138 -1.93 -19.61 -9.92
CA ALA A 138 -2.07 -20.99 -9.45
C ALA A 138 -1.31 -21.23 -8.14
N ARG A 139 -0.07 -20.76 -8.04
CA ARG A 139 0.75 -20.90 -6.83
C ARG A 139 0.08 -20.27 -5.61
N SER A 140 -0.40 -19.04 -5.73
CA SER A 140 -1.08 -18.33 -4.63
C SER A 140 -2.36 -19.04 -4.18
N ILE A 141 -3.14 -19.55 -5.13
CA ILE A 141 -4.35 -20.34 -4.84
C ILE A 141 -3.98 -21.62 -4.10
N LEU A 142 -3.02 -22.39 -4.60
CA LEU A 142 -2.61 -23.66 -4.00
C LEU A 142 -2.05 -23.49 -2.59
N THR A 143 -1.21 -22.48 -2.35
CA THR A 143 -0.68 -22.19 -0.99
C THR A 143 -1.81 -21.90 -0.01
N ARG A 144 -2.83 -21.14 -0.42
CA ARG A 144 -3.98 -20.85 0.43
C ARG A 144 -4.89 -22.06 0.62
N LEU A 145 -5.12 -22.86 -0.42
CA LEU A 145 -5.89 -24.12 -0.32
C LEU A 145 -5.23 -25.09 0.66
N GLN A 146 -3.91 -25.23 0.59
CA GLN A 146 -3.15 -26.07 1.51
C GLN A 146 -3.26 -25.57 2.95
N ALA A 147 -3.20 -24.26 3.19
CA ALA A 147 -3.44 -23.67 4.51
C ALA A 147 -4.87 -23.92 5.03
N MET A 148 -5.85 -24.11 4.14
CA MET A 148 -7.23 -24.49 4.47
C MET A 148 -7.45 -26.02 4.54
N GLY A 149 -6.39 -26.82 4.38
CA GLY A 149 -6.46 -28.29 4.43
C GLY A 149 -6.91 -28.97 3.12
N HIS A 150 -7.09 -28.21 2.03
CA HIS A 150 -7.47 -28.76 0.73
C HIS A 150 -6.24 -29.11 -0.11
N HIS A 151 -6.18 -30.35 -0.58
CA HIS A 151 -5.11 -30.86 -1.41
C HIS A 151 -5.54 -30.82 -2.88
N VAL A 152 -5.15 -29.77 -3.59
CA VAL A 152 -5.38 -29.60 -5.03
C VAL A 152 -4.02 -29.52 -5.74
N THR A 153 -3.91 -30.16 -6.89
CA THR A 153 -2.69 -30.10 -7.72
C THR A 153 -2.80 -28.99 -8.78
N PRO A 154 -1.67 -28.44 -9.26
CA PRO A 154 -1.67 -27.47 -10.36
C PRO A 154 -2.40 -27.98 -11.62
N ASP A 155 -2.29 -29.28 -11.93
CA ASP A 155 -2.93 -29.88 -13.10
C ASP A 155 -4.45 -30.01 -12.94
N GLN A 156 -4.95 -30.28 -11.74
CA GLN A 156 -6.39 -30.24 -11.47
C GLN A 156 -6.95 -28.84 -11.68
N LEU A 157 -6.25 -27.81 -11.18
CA LEU A 157 -6.64 -26.42 -11.36
C LEU A 157 -6.66 -26.01 -12.84
N ARG A 158 -5.64 -26.43 -13.61
CA ARG A 158 -5.59 -26.20 -15.06
C ARG A 158 -6.75 -26.89 -15.78
N LYS A 159 -7.02 -28.17 -15.49
CA LYS A 159 -8.11 -28.94 -16.09
C LYS A 159 -9.49 -28.36 -15.77
N TRP A 160 -9.70 -27.85 -14.55
CA TRP A 160 -10.95 -27.17 -14.20
C TRP A 160 -11.15 -25.89 -15.01
N GLY A 161 -10.08 -25.13 -15.22
CA GLY A 161 -10.12 -23.96 -16.09
C GLY A 161 -10.38 -24.30 -17.56
N GLU A 162 -9.76 -25.35 -18.08
CA GLU A 162 -9.95 -25.81 -19.46
C GLU A 162 -11.36 -26.35 -19.73
N ARG A 163 -11.98 -26.98 -18.73
CA ARG A 163 -13.36 -27.50 -18.80
C ARG A 163 -14.43 -26.45 -18.50
N GLY A 164 -14.04 -25.20 -18.23
CA GLY A 164 -14.97 -24.11 -17.93
C GLY A 164 -15.67 -24.22 -16.57
N HIS A 165 -15.16 -25.04 -15.64
CA HIS A 165 -15.71 -25.15 -14.29
C HIS A 165 -15.29 -23.99 -13.38
N ILE A 166 -14.18 -23.32 -13.72
CA ILE A 166 -13.71 -22.11 -13.05
C ILE A 166 -13.29 -21.11 -14.12
N THR A 167 -13.51 -19.83 -13.86
CA THR A 167 -13.12 -18.74 -14.75
C THR A 167 -11.62 -18.59 -14.74
N THR A 168 -11.02 -18.51 -15.93
CA THR A 168 -9.60 -18.23 -16.09
C THR A 168 -9.38 -16.90 -16.78
N ARG A 169 -8.36 -16.17 -16.35
CA ARG A 169 -7.94 -14.90 -16.98
C ARG A 169 -6.44 -14.89 -17.17
N ASN A 170 -5.94 -14.42 -18.31
CA ASN A 170 -4.51 -14.20 -18.47
C ASN A 170 -4.05 -13.03 -17.58
N LEU A 171 -3.16 -13.32 -16.64
CA LEU A 171 -2.47 -12.36 -15.79
C LEU A 171 -1.12 -12.00 -16.46
N ASN A 172 -1.16 -11.30 -17.60
CA ASN A 172 0.02 -10.81 -18.33
C ASN A 172 1.19 -11.84 -18.34
N THR A 173 2.40 -11.42 -17.94
CA THR A 173 3.63 -12.23 -17.89
C THR A 173 3.61 -13.36 -16.85
N ARG A 174 2.57 -13.45 -16.00
CA ARG A 174 2.47 -14.42 -14.89
C ARG A 174 1.58 -15.63 -15.20
N GLY A 175 1.10 -15.76 -16.44
CA GLY A 175 0.29 -16.90 -16.89
C GLY A 175 -1.18 -16.77 -16.51
N ARG A 176 -1.89 -17.91 -16.34
CA ARG A 176 -3.33 -17.91 -16.02
C ARG A 176 -3.58 -17.61 -14.54
N GLY A 177 -4.56 -16.75 -14.29
CA GLY A 177 -5.14 -16.46 -12.99
C GLY A 177 -6.50 -17.11 -12.80
N TYR A 178 -6.82 -17.38 -11.54
CA TYR A 178 -8.01 -18.07 -11.08
C TYR A 178 -8.64 -17.31 -9.90
N ARG A 179 -9.94 -17.48 -9.69
CA ARG A 179 -10.66 -16.99 -8.52
C ARG A 179 -10.68 -18.05 -7.42
N MET A 180 -10.48 -17.65 -6.17
CA MET A 180 -10.49 -18.58 -5.03
C MET A 180 -11.92 -19.05 -4.73
N SER A 181 -12.92 -18.18 -4.82
CA SER A 181 -14.32 -18.54 -4.56
C SER A 181 -14.81 -19.68 -5.46
N GLU A 182 -14.62 -19.55 -6.78
CA GLU A 182 -15.00 -20.56 -7.77
C GLU A 182 -14.26 -21.90 -7.56
N VAL A 183 -12.99 -21.83 -7.14
CA VAL A 183 -12.21 -23.04 -6.82
C VAL A 183 -12.73 -23.72 -5.55
N LEU A 184 -13.07 -22.95 -4.51
CA LEU A 184 -13.67 -23.48 -3.29
C LEU A 184 -15.08 -24.03 -3.53
N GLU A 185 -15.89 -23.35 -4.34
CA GLU A 185 -17.19 -23.86 -4.79
C GLU A 185 -17.03 -25.18 -5.54
N ARG A 186 -16.03 -25.30 -6.43
CA ARG A 186 -15.77 -26.55 -7.15
C ARG A 186 -15.33 -27.69 -6.23
N ILE A 187 -14.59 -27.38 -5.16
CA ILE A 187 -14.20 -28.35 -4.13
C ILE A 187 -15.41 -28.76 -3.30
N ARG A 188 -16.28 -27.81 -2.93
CA ARG A 188 -17.49 -28.05 -2.10
C ARG A 188 -18.63 -28.74 -2.86
N GLY A 189 -18.81 -28.41 -4.13
CA GLY A 189 -19.82 -28.98 -5.03
C GLY A 189 -19.32 -30.20 -5.82
N GLY A 190 -18.11 -30.68 -5.54
CA GLY A 190 -17.46 -31.77 -6.25
C GLY A 190 -17.67 -33.13 -5.62
N GLY A 191 -18.87 -33.69 -5.80
CA GLY A 191 -19.07 -35.11 -6.10
C GLY A 191 -19.12 -35.29 -7.62
#